data_AF-A0A962MQ63-F1
#
_entry.id   AF-A0A962MQ63-F1
#
_cell.length_a   1.000
_cell.length_b   1.000
_cell.length_c   1.000
_cell.angle_alpha   90.00
_cell.angle_beta   90.00
_cell.angle_gamma   90.00
#
_symmetry.space_group_name_H-M   'P 1'
#
loop_
_entity.id
_entity.type
_entity.pdbx_description
1 polymer ?
#
loop_
_entity_poly.entity_id
_entity_poly.type
_entity_poly.pdbx_seq_one_letter_code
_entity_poly.pdbx_strand_id
1 'polypeptide(L)'
;MPTANTYQHNKLIAVWLYSCAFMVFAMIIIGAITRLSESGLSMVEWRPLMGALPPLNDAEWERVFTLYQESPEYEKKNTWMEIDDFKAIFFWEWFHRLWGRAIGLVFALPFVFFWLRRMIPL
;
A
#
# COMPACT_ATOMS: atom_id res chain seq x y z
N MET A 1 17.65 -37.03 -10.00
CA MET A 1 16.24 -36.86 -9.59
C MET A 1 16.20 -35.89 -8.42
N PRO A 2 15.29 -34.91 -8.37
CA PRO A 2 15.20 -33.99 -7.23
C PRO A 2 14.87 -34.78 -5.95
N THR A 3 15.45 -34.37 -4.82
CA THR A 3 15.14 -34.99 -3.52
C THR A 3 13.79 -34.52 -3.01
N ALA A 4 13.14 -35.25 -2.11
CA ALA A 4 11.90 -34.81 -1.47
C ALA A 4 12.00 -33.38 -0.90
N ASN A 5 13.19 -33.01 -0.40
CA ASN A 5 13.47 -31.67 0.13
C ASN A 5 13.44 -30.58 -0.97
N THR A 6 13.95 -30.89 -2.16
CA THR A 6 13.90 -29.99 -3.33
C THR A 6 12.46 -29.72 -3.77
N TYR A 7 11.60 -30.74 -3.77
CA TYR A 7 10.18 -30.57 -4.11
C TYR A 7 9.43 -29.69 -3.09
N GLN A 8 9.71 -29.86 -1.80
CA GLN A 8 9.11 -29.02 -0.75
C GLN A 8 9.57 -27.56 -0.86
N HIS A 9 10.87 -27.31 -1.11
CA HIS A 9 11.39 -25.96 -1.33
C HIS A 9 10.70 -25.28 -2.52
N ASN A 10 10.57 -25.97 -3.65
CA ASN A 10 9.91 -25.44 -4.84
C ASN A 10 8.44 -25.11 -4.58
N LYS A 11 7.72 -25.93 -3.80
CA LYS A 11 6.33 -25.66 -3.42
C LYS A 11 6.21 -24.40 -2.56
N LEU A 12 7.11 -24.21 -1.59
CA LEU A 12 7.13 -23.01 -0.74
C LEU A 12 7.42 -21.75 -1.56
N ILE A 13 8.40 -21.81 -2.45
CA ILE A 13 8.74 -20.70 -3.36
C ILE A 13 7.55 -20.40 -4.27
N ALA A 14 6.90 -21.42 -4.84
CA ALA A 14 5.74 -21.23 -5.71
C ALA A 14 4.58 -20.55 -4.97
N VAL A 15 4.22 -21.01 -3.76
CA VAL A 15 3.16 -20.38 -2.95
C VAL A 15 3.51 -18.93 -2.62
N TRP A 16 4.76 -18.64 -2.27
CA TRP A 16 5.23 -17.27 -2.04
C TRP A 16 5.09 -16.40 -3.29
N LEU A 17 5.54 -16.87 -4.46
CA LEU A 17 5.44 -16.13 -5.71
C LEU A 17 3.98 -15.91 -6.14
N TYR A 18 3.11 -16.91 -5.99
CA TYR A 18 1.67 -16.75 -6.25
C TYR A 18 1.03 -15.75 -5.28
N SER A 19 1.45 -15.72 -4.02
CA SER A 19 0.98 -14.73 -3.05
C SER A 19 1.41 -13.32 -3.47
N CYS A 20 2.67 -13.12 -3.87
CA CYS A 20 3.15 -11.85 -4.41
C CYS A 20 2.36 -11.43 -5.67
N ALA A 21 2.13 -12.35 -6.61
CA ALA A 21 1.37 -12.07 -7.82
C ALA A 21 -0.07 -11.65 -7.51
N PHE A 22 -0.72 -12.34 -6.57
CA PHE A 22 -2.06 -11.97 -6.11
C PHE A 22 -2.08 -10.58 -5.46
N MET A 23 -1.11 -10.26 -4.61
CA MET A 23 -1.05 -8.94 -3.97
C MET A 23 -0.82 -7.81 -4.99
N VAL A 24 0.01 -8.05 -6.01
CA VAL A 24 0.22 -7.10 -7.12
C VAL A 24 -1.07 -6.94 -7.94
N PHE A 25 -1.79 -8.03 -8.23
CA PHE A 25 -3.10 -7.94 -8.86
C PHE A 25 -4.09 -7.10 -8.05
N ALA A 26 -4.16 -7.32 -6.73
CA ALA A 26 -4.96 -6.50 -5.82
C ALA A 26 -4.52 -5.03 -5.83
N MET A 27 -3.22 -4.75 -5.90
CA MET A 27 -2.68 -3.39 -5.98
C MET A 27 -3.18 -2.64 -7.22
N ILE A 28 -3.30 -3.32 -8.36
CA ILE A 28 -3.85 -2.73 -9.59
C ILE A 28 -5.30 -2.29 -9.36
N ILE A 29 -6.11 -3.12 -8.70
CA ILE A 29 -7.52 -2.80 -8.40
C ILE A 29 -7.58 -1.63 -7.41
N ILE A 30 -6.82 -1.68 -6.32
CA ILE A 30 -6.79 -0.63 -5.29
C ILE A 30 -6.33 0.71 -5.90
N GLY A 31 -5.29 0.68 -6.74
CA GLY A 31 -4.82 1.86 -7.46
C GLY A 31 -5.83 2.41 -8.45
N ALA A 32 -6.58 1.54 -9.14
CA ALA A 32 -7.67 1.95 -10.02
C ALA A 32 -8.80 2.63 -9.24
N ILE A 33 -9.21 2.08 -8.10
CA ILE A 33 -10.19 2.73 -7.20
C ILE A 33 -9.67 4.10 -6.76
N THR A 34 -8.43 4.16 -6.27
CA THR A 34 -7.78 5.41 -5.81
C THR A 34 -7.81 6.49 -6.89
N ARG A 35 -7.56 6.10 -8.14
CA ARG A 35 -7.60 7.00 -9.30
C ARG A 35 -9.02 7.45 -9.65
N LEU A 36 -9.98 6.52 -9.68
CA LEU A 36 -11.37 6.79 -10.06
C LEU A 36 -12.13 7.58 -8.99
N SER A 37 -11.74 7.45 -7.71
CA SER A 37 -12.25 8.26 -6.60
C SER A 37 -11.55 9.62 -6.47
N GLU A 38 -10.66 9.97 -7.40
CA GLU A 38 -9.82 11.18 -7.36
C GLU A 38 -9.04 11.36 -6.05
N SER A 39 -8.70 10.26 -5.37
CA SER A 39 -8.05 10.31 -4.06
C SER A 39 -6.53 10.46 -4.10
N GLY A 40 -5.89 10.33 -5.26
CA GLY A 40 -4.42 10.20 -5.35
C GLY A 40 -3.60 11.42 -4.93
N LEU A 41 -4.23 12.54 -4.56
CA LEU A 41 -3.59 13.77 -4.11
C LEU A 41 -4.10 14.24 -2.72
N SER A 42 -4.86 13.40 -2.03
CA SER A 42 -5.43 13.68 -0.69
C SER A 42 -4.37 13.75 0.42
N MET A 43 -3.23 13.07 0.27
CA MET A 43 -2.09 13.14 1.19
C MET A 43 -1.00 14.08 0.66
N VAL A 44 -1.12 15.36 1.03
CA VAL A 44 -0.17 16.41 0.65
C VAL A 44 1.21 16.21 1.29
N GLU A 45 1.25 15.74 2.54
CA GLU A 45 2.49 15.56 3.29
C GLU A 45 3.06 14.14 3.12
N TRP A 46 4.36 14.04 2.80
CA TRP A 46 5.03 12.75 2.71
C TRP A 46 5.54 12.29 4.09
N ARG A 47 4.90 11.24 4.65
CA ARG A 47 5.27 10.64 5.94
C ARG A 47 5.71 9.18 5.77
N PRO A 48 7.01 8.87 5.71
CA PRO A 48 7.49 7.53 5.35
C PRO A 48 7.28 6.51 6.46
N LEU A 49 7.58 6.94 7.69
CA LEU A 49 7.53 6.11 8.89
C LEU A 49 6.15 6.18 9.57
N MET A 50 5.63 7.39 9.78
CA MET A 50 4.33 7.59 10.43
C MET A 50 3.13 7.36 9.50
N GLY A 51 3.30 7.42 8.18
CA GLY A 51 2.21 7.22 7.21
C GLY A 51 1.76 5.76 7.02
N ALA A 52 2.19 4.86 7.90
CA ALA A 52 1.61 3.53 8.02
C ALA A 52 0.26 3.56 8.75
N LEU A 53 0.08 4.52 9.67
CA LEU A 53 -1.18 4.73 10.38
C LEU A 53 -1.88 5.97 9.82
N PRO A 54 -3.21 5.96 9.69
CA PRO A 54 -3.97 7.17 9.40
C PRO A 54 -3.98 8.08 10.64
N PRO A 55 -4.43 9.35 10.53
CA PRO A 55 -4.69 10.19 11.68
C PRO A 55 -5.58 9.47 12.71
N LEU A 56 -5.15 9.50 13.97
CA LEU A 56 -5.78 8.74 15.07
C LEU A 56 -6.64 9.61 15.98
N ASN A 57 -6.63 10.93 15.79
CA ASN A 57 -7.39 11.88 16.59
C ASN A 57 -7.87 13.05 15.71
N ASP A 58 -8.86 13.77 16.22
CA ASP A 58 -9.53 14.85 15.47
C ASP A 58 -8.58 16.01 15.14
N ALA A 59 -7.66 16.35 16.04
CA ALA A 59 -6.69 17.41 15.81
C ALA A 59 -5.77 17.12 14.62
N GLU A 60 -5.32 15.87 14.46
CA GLU A 60 -4.50 15.46 13.32
C GLU A 60 -5.33 15.39 12.04
N TRP A 61 -6.59 14.95 12.10
CA TRP A 61 -7.50 14.99 10.96
C TRP A 61 -7.71 16.42 10.45
N GLU A 62 -7.95 17.38 11.34
CA GLU A 62 -8.12 18.77 10.93
C GLU A 62 -6.82 19.37 10.36
N ARG A 63 -5.68 18.98 10.94
CA ARG A 63 -4.37 19.43 10.41
C ARG A 63 -4.14 18.94 8.98
N VAL A 64 -4.38 17.65 8.69
CA VAL A 64 -4.19 17.12 7.33
C VAL A 64 -5.27 17.61 6.36
N PHE A 65 -6.49 17.86 6.84
CA PHE A 65 -7.54 18.43 6.01
C PHE A 65 -7.23 19.88 5.65
N THR A 66 -6.76 20.69 6.60
CA THR A 66 -6.30 22.07 6.33
C THR A 66 -5.20 22.09 5.26
N LEU A 67 -4.23 21.18 5.34
CA LEU A 67 -3.21 21.04 4.30
C LEU A 67 -3.79 20.66 2.94
N TYR A 68 -4.82 19.80 2.91
CA TYR A 68 -5.52 19.47 1.69
C TYR A 68 -6.31 20.66 1.13
N GLN A 69 -6.89 21.50 1.98
CA GLN A 69 -7.61 22.71 1.58
C GLN A 69 -6.71 23.74 0.86
N GLU A 70 -5.43 23.77 1.21
CA GLU A 70 -4.41 24.58 0.54
C GLU A 70 -3.94 23.98 -0.80
N SER A 71 -4.41 22.77 -1.16
CA SER A 71 -4.01 22.12 -2.40
C SER A 71 -4.77 22.67 -3.61
N PRO A 72 -4.14 22.71 -4.81
CA PRO A 72 -4.83 23.10 -6.03
C PRO A 72 -6.01 22.20 -6.40
N GLU A 73 -6.04 20.94 -5.92
CA GLU A 73 -7.15 20.03 -6.18
C GLU A 73 -8.39 20.44 -5.38
N TYR A 74 -8.21 20.77 -4.09
CA TYR A 74 -9.29 21.29 -3.27
C TYR A 74 -9.84 22.60 -3.84
N GLU A 75 -8.98 23.58 -4.10
CA GLU A 75 -9.38 24.89 -4.63
C GLU A 75 -10.14 24.82 -5.96
N LYS A 76 -9.84 23.83 -6.82
CA LYS A 76 -10.41 23.74 -8.17
C LYS A 76 -11.58 22.77 -8.29
N LYS A 77 -11.63 21.73 -7.46
CA LYS A 77 -12.58 20.61 -7.62
C LYS A 77 -13.36 20.27 -6.34
N ASN A 78 -12.71 20.34 -5.19
CA ASN A 78 -13.25 19.77 -3.95
C ASN A 78 -13.58 20.84 -2.89
N THR A 79 -13.84 22.08 -3.29
CA THR A 79 -14.20 23.18 -2.36
C THR A 79 -15.50 22.95 -1.59
N TRP A 80 -16.33 22.03 -2.05
CA TRP A 80 -17.57 21.60 -1.40
C TRP A 80 -17.36 20.55 -0.31
N MET A 81 -16.17 19.95 -0.24
CA MET A 81 -15.86 18.78 0.57
C MET A 81 -15.77 19.15 2.05
N GLU A 82 -16.46 18.40 2.90
CA GLU A 82 -16.29 18.50 4.35
C GLU A 82 -15.26 17.47 4.85
N ILE A 83 -14.87 17.56 6.13
CA ILE A 83 -13.86 16.68 6.71
C ILE A 83 -14.19 15.18 6.56
N ASP A 84 -15.47 14.82 6.58
CA ASP A 84 -15.90 13.42 6.47
C ASP A 84 -15.79 12.90 5.02
N ASP A 85 -16.05 13.73 4.02
CA ASP A 85 -15.77 13.42 2.63
C ASP A 85 -14.26 13.28 2.39
N PHE A 86 -13.47 14.16 3.01
CA PHE A 86 -12.01 14.10 2.94
C PHE A 86 -11.45 12.79 3.52
N LYS A 87 -11.99 12.32 4.67
CA LYS A 87 -11.60 11.03 5.26
C LYS A 87 -11.77 9.87 4.28
N ALA A 88 -12.81 9.90 3.43
CA ALA A 88 -13.06 8.85 2.45
C ALA A 88 -11.99 8.81 1.34
N ILE A 89 -11.61 9.96 0.77
CA ILE A 89 -10.54 10.01 -0.23
C ILE A 89 -9.18 9.70 0.42
N PHE A 90 -8.92 10.23 1.61
CA PHE A 90 -7.71 9.97 2.37
C PHE A 90 -7.52 8.48 2.65
N PHE A 91 -8.60 7.77 2.98
CA PHE A 91 -8.57 6.33 3.23
C PHE A 91 -8.08 5.54 2.01
N TRP A 92 -8.58 5.84 0.81
CA TRP A 92 -8.18 5.11 -0.39
C TRP A 92 -6.71 5.32 -0.73
N GLU A 93 -6.23 6.56 -0.65
CA GLU A 93 -4.81 6.83 -0.86
C GLU A 93 -3.93 6.20 0.22
N TRP A 94 -4.34 6.30 1.49
CA TRP A 94 -3.66 5.65 2.61
C TRP A 94 -3.55 4.15 2.39
N PHE A 95 -4.67 3.50 2.08
CA PHE A 95 -4.76 2.06 1.92
C PHE A 95 -3.92 1.59 0.72
N HIS A 96 -3.98 2.31 -0.40
CA HIS A 96 -3.11 2.06 -1.55
C HIS A 96 -1.63 2.12 -1.19
N ARG A 97 -1.20 3.17 -0.47
CA ARG A 97 0.19 3.31 -0.01
C ARG A 97 0.58 2.23 1.00
N LEU A 98 -0.30 1.88 1.94
CA LEU A 98 -0.07 0.81 2.92
C LEU A 98 0.07 -0.54 2.23
N TRP A 99 -0.80 -0.85 1.27
CA TRP A 99 -0.76 -2.08 0.50
C TRP A 99 0.55 -2.22 -0.29
N GLY A 100 1.01 -1.14 -0.91
CA GLY A 100 2.32 -1.10 -1.57
C GLY A 100 3.47 -1.44 -0.63
N ARG A 101 3.46 -0.90 0.61
CA ARG A 101 4.46 -1.24 1.63
C ARG A 101 4.37 -2.71 2.06
N ALA A 102 3.15 -3.23 2.23
CA ALA A 102 2.94 -4.63 2.59
C ALA A 102 3.49 -5.58 1.51
N ILE A 103 3.31 -5.28 0.23
CA ILE A 103 3.92 -6.04 -0.88
C ILE A 103 5.44 -6.06 -0.75
N GLY A 104 6.06 -4.91 -0.49
CA GLY A 104 7.50 -4.81 -0.27
C GLY A 104 7.99 -5.75 0.85
N LEU A 105 7.28 -5.81 1.97
CA LEU A 105 7.62 -6.69 3.10
C LEU A 105 7.39 -8.18 2.77
N VAL A 106 6.25 -8.52 2.16
CA VAL A 106 5.90 -9.90 1.77
C VAL A 106 6.83 -10.43 0.69
N PHE A 107 7.40 -9.56 -0.14
CA PHE A 107 8.46 -9.92 -1.06
C PHE A 107 9.81 -10.05 -0.36
N ALA A 108 10.26 -9.01 0.35
CA ALA A 108 11.63 -8.94 0.86
C ALA A 108 11.95 -9.97 1.95
N LEU A 109 11.03 -10.20 2.91
CA LEU A 109 11.30 -11.09 4.04
C LEU A 109 11.48 -12.56 3.59
N PRO A 110 10.58 -13.16 2.79
CA PRO A 110 10.79 -14.52 2.30
C PRO A 110 11.93 -14.62 1.31
N PHE A 111 12.18 -13.59 0.48
CA PHE A 111 13.32 -13.55 -0.42
C PHE A 111 14.65 -13.69 0.35
N VAL A 112 14.87 -12.85 1.38
CA VAL A 112 16.07 -12.93 2.22
C VAL A 112 16.16 -14.27 2.91
N PHE A 113 15.03 -14.78 3.44
CA PHE A 113 15.00 -16.11 4.07
C PHE A 113 15.42 -17.24 3.12
N PHE A 114 14.82 -17.32 1.92
CA PHE A 114 15.14 -18.34 0.93
C PHE A 114 16.57 -18.23 0.42
N TRP A 115 17.08 -17.00 0.28
CA TRP A 115 18.46 -16.74 -0.11
C TRP A 115 19.45 -17.23 0.95
N LEU A 116 19.26 -16.86 2.22
CA LEU A 116 20.11 -17.31 3.33
C LEU A 116 20.08 -18.84 3.52
N ARG A 117 18.96 -19.48 3.20
CA ARG A 117 18.79 -20.94 3.25
C ARG A 117 19.30 -21.67 2.01
N ARG A 118 19.82 -20.96 1.00
CA ARG A 118 20.23 -21.53 -0.31
C ARG A 118 19.10 -22.36 -0.97
N MET A 119 17.85 -21.96 -0.75
CA MET A 119 16.67 -22.60 -1.32
C MET A 119 16.40 -22.13 -2.76
N ILE A 120 16.96 -20.99 -3.14
CA ILE A 120 16.88 -20.45 -4.50
C ILE A 120 17.87 -21.23 -5.38
N PRO A 121 17.43 -21.92 -6.42
CA PRO A 121 18.34 -22.56 -7.37
C PRO A 121 19.14 -21.47 -8.10
N LEU A 122 20.47 -21.64 -8.14
CA LEU A 122 21.38 -20.82 -8.96
C LEU A 122 21.26 -21.18 -10.45
#